data_AF-D4YVM8-F1
#
_entry.id   AF-D4YVM8-F1
#
_cell.length_a   1.000
_cell.length_b   1.000
_cell.length_c   1.000
_cell.angle_alpha   90.00
_cell.angle_beta   90.00
_cell.angle_gamma   90.00
#
_symmetry.space_group_name_H-M   'P 1'
#
loop_
_entity.id
_entity.type
_entity.pdbx_description
1 polymer ?
#
loop_
_entity_poly.entity_id
_entity_poly.type
_entity_poly.pdbx_seq_one_letter_code
_entity_poly.pdbx_strand_id
1 'polypeptide(L)'
;MLDQLIKRNNLQNVIRRVKRTLTKHRQEIIASFYTRLTNGPIEGTNNKIKIIKRTAYGYRNFFHFRIRILISLKTSNLMIRELQKRRTRPIDKVA
;
A
#
# COMPACT_ATOMS: atom_id res chain seq x y z
N MET A 1 22.71 -12.09 8.68
CA MET A 1 22.99 -10.79 8.03
C MET A 1 22.27 -9.61 8.71
N LEU A 2 20.92 -9.60 8.79
CA LEU A 2 20.17 -8.49 9.42
C LEU A 2 20.54 -8.28 10.90
N ASP A 3 20.66 -9.36 11.67
CA ASP A 3 21.03 -9.29 13.09
C ASP A 3 22.47 -8.80 13.32
N GLN A 4 23.38 -9.01 12.36
CA GLN A 4 24.75 -8.47 12.43
C GLN A 4 24.75 -6.94 12.25
N LEU A 5 23.90 -6.42 11.37
CA LEU A 5 23.73 -4.98 11.15
C LEU A 5 23.12 -4.29 12.39
N ILE A 6 22.17 -4.97 13.05
CA ILE A 6 21.53 -4.48 14.29
C ILE A 6 22.51 -4.52 15.48
N LYS A 7 23.41 -5.50 15.57
CA LYS A 7 24.37 -5.61 16.69
C LYS A 7 25.54 -4.63 16.64
N ARG A 8 25.79 -3.95 15.50
CA ARG A 8 26.94 -3.03 15.37
C ARG A 8 26.75 -1.76 16.19
N ASN A 9 27.72 -1.45 17.04
CA ASN A 9 27.80 -0.23 17.84
C ASN A 9 28.70 0.81 17.15
N ASN A 10 28.49 2.10 17.43
CA ASN A 10 29.14 3.24 16.74
C ASN A 10 28.83 3.36 15.24
N LEU A 11 27.55 3.51 14.91
CA LEU A 11 27.11 3.85 13.55
C LEU A 11 27.03 5.36 13.37
N GLN A 12 27.44 5.84 12.20
CA GLN A 12 27.25 7.23 11.78
C GLN A 12 25.77 7.64 11.91
N ASN A 13 25.52 8.91 12.23
CA ASN A 13 24.17 9.42 12.52
C ASN A 13 23.15 9.12 11.41
N VAL A 14 23.58 9.14 10.15
CA VAL A 14 22.75 8.79 8.97
C VAL A 14 22.21 7.36 9.06
N ILE A 15 23.06 6.40 9.45
CA ILE A 15 22.71 4.97 9.48
C ILE A 15 21.90 4.62 10.74
N ARG A 16 22.00 5.44 11.80
CA ARG A 16 21.26 5.23 13.05
C ARG A 16 19.75 5.21 12.83
N ARG A 17 19.21 6.05 11.92
CA ARG A 17 17.78 6.06 11.58
C ARG A 17 17.39 4.77 10.84
N VAL A 18 18.18 4.35 9.88
CA VAL A 18 17.96 3.09 9.14
C VAL A 18 17.96 1.89 10.09
N LYS A 19 18.95 1.79 10.99
CA LYS A 19 19.00 0.75 12.02
C LYS A 19 17.72 0.72 12.86
N ARG A 20 17.26 1.88 13.36
CA ARG A 20 16.01 1.96 14.14
C ARG A 20 14.81 1.45 13.37
N THR A 21 14.65 1.85 12.10
CA THR A 21 13.55 1.39 11.25
C THR A 21 13.61 -0.12 11.00
N LEU A 22 14.79 -0.66 10.69
CA LEU A 22 14.98 -2.11 10.48
C LEU A 22 14.71 -2.92 11.74
N THR A 23 15.15 -2.44 12.91
CA THR A 23 14.84 -3.09 14.19
C THR A 23 13.34 -3.04 14.49
N LYS A 24 12.69 -1.90 14.25
CA LYS A 24 11.25 -1.73 14.47
C LYS A 24 10.41 -2.69 13.63
N HIS A 25 10.80 -2.91 12.37
CA HIS A 25 10.04 -3.74 11.42
C HIS A 25 10.65 -5.12 11.17
N ARG A 26 11.47 -5.62 12.12
CA ARG A 26 12.21 -6.88 11.94
C ARG A 26 11.29 -8.06 11.67
N GLN A 27 10.16 -8.14 12.39
CA GLN A 27 9.26 -9.27 12.28
C GLN A 27 8.55 -9.31 10.92
N GLU A 28 8.13 -8.16 10.43
CA GLU A 28 7.48 -8.00 9.13
C GLU A 28 8.45 -8.28 7.98
N ILE A 29 9.71 -7.86 8.12
CA ILE A 29 10.78 -8.19 7.17
C ILE A 29 10.96 -9.70 7.10
N ILE A 30 11.06 -10.39 8.24
CA ILE A 30 11.19 -11.86 8.28
C ILE A 30 9.96 -12.51 7.66
N ALA A 31 8.75 -12.06 8.02
CA ALA A 31 7.50 -12.59 7.49
C ALA A 31 7.44 -12.44 5.95
N SER A 32 7.95 -11.33 5.40
CA SER A 32 7.91 -11.06 3.97
C SER A 32 8.62 -12.13 3.13
N PHE A 33 9.69 -12.76 3.64
CA PHE A 33 10.40 -13.85 2.96
C PHE A 33 9.56 -15.13 2.82
N TYR A 34 8.59 -15.34 3.70
CA TYR A 34 7.70 -16.50 3.66
C TYR A 34 6.41 -16.22 2.89
N THR A 35 6.05 -14.94 2.70
CA THR A 35 4.88 -14.57 1.92
C THR A 35 5.17 -14.63 0.42
N ARG A 36 4.19 -15.08 -0.37
CA ARG A 36 4.24 -15.01 -1.85
C ARG A 36 3.71 -13.67 -2.40
N LEU A 37 3.51 -12.69 -1.53
CA LEU A 37 3.00 -11.38 -1.93
C LEU A 37 4.11 -10.58 -2.59
N THR A 38 3.82 -10.04 -3.76
CA THR A 38 4.75 -9.17 -4.49
C THR A 38 4.36 -7.71 -4.29
N ASN A 39 5.34 -6.81 -4.41
CA ASN A 39 5.08 -5.36 -4.36
C ASN A 39 4.41 -4.84 -5.64
N GLY A 40 4.31 -5.64 -6.70
CA GLY A 40 3.82 -5.24 -8.03
C GLY A 40 2.47 -4.50 -8.01
N PRO A 41 1.41 -5.02 -7.35
CA PRO A 41 0.13 -4.32 -7.26
C PRO A 41 0.22 -2.94 -6.57
N ILE A 42 1.04 -2.83 -5.53
CA ILE A 42 1.24 -1.58 -4.77
C ILE A 42 2.04 -0.59 -5.63
N GLU A 43 3.09 -1.05 -6.28
CA GLU A 43 3.91 -0.26 -7.19
C GLU A 43 3.10 0.25 -8.39
N GLY A 44 2.27 -0.60 -8.99
CA GLY A 44 1.37 -0.25 -10.07
C GLY A 44 0.35 0.82 -9.65
N THR A 45 -0.22 0.67 -8.45
CA THR A 45 -1.13 1.67 -7.88
C THR A 45 -0.43 3.01 -7.65
N ASN A 46 0.75 3.00 -7.04
CA ASN A 46 1.56 4.20 -6.82
C ASN A 46 1.97 4.87 -8.14
N ASN A 47 2.29 4.09 -9.16
CA ASN A 47 2.58 4.61 -10.50
C ASN A 47 1.36 5.29 -11.11
N LYS A 48 0.18 4.67 -11.04
CA LYS A 48 -1.06 5.25 -11.55
C LYS A 48 -1.43 6.56 -10.84
N ILE A 49 -1.26 6.63 -9.51
CA ILE A 49 -1.42 7.88 -8.75
C ILE A 49 -0.43 8.96 -9.22
N LYS A 50 0.84 8.59 -9.43
CA LYS A 50 1.88 9.51 -9.97
C LYS A 50 1.51 10.02 -11.36
N ILE A 51 0.99 9.16 -12.24
CA ILE A 51 0.50 9.54 -13.57
C ILE A 51 -0.66 10.53 -13.46
N ILE A 52 -1.67 10.23 -12.64
CA ILE A 52 -2.83 11.13 -12.42
C ILE A 52 -2.37 12.53 -11.98
N LYS A 53 -1.42 12.60 -11.04
CA LYS A 53 -0.86 13.88 -10.60
C LYS A 53 -0.15 14.61 -11.74
N ARG A 54 0.65 13.89 -12.54
CA ARG A 54 1.43 14.46 -13.65
C ARG A 54 0.53 14.96 -14.78
N THR A 55 -0.48 14.20 -15.19
CA THR A 55 -1.40 14.57 -16.28
C THR A 55 -2.27 15.78 -15.93
N ALA A 56 -2.51 16.02 -14.64
CA ALA A 56 -3.23 17.20 -14.17
C ALA A 56 -2.33 18.43 -13.95
N TYR A 57 -1.01 18.31 -14.18
CA TYR A 57 -0.01 19.32 -13.82
C TYR A 57 -0.03 19.71 -12.33
N GLY A 58 -0.41 18.74 -11.48
CA GLY A 58 -0.62 18.95 -10.05
C GLY A 58 -2.06 19.31 -9.69
N TYR A 59 -2.35 19.27 -8.40
CA TYR A 59 -3.67 19.63 -7.86
C TYR A 59 -3.47 20.69 -6.79
N ARG A 60 -4.24 21.78 -6.87
CA ARG A 60 -4.25 22.82 -5.83
C ARG A 60 -4.97 22.38 -4.56
N ASN A 61 -5.96 21.50 -4.69
CA ASN A 61 -6.73 20.95 -3.57
C ASN A 61 -6.55 19.43 -3.48
N PHE A 62 -6.06 18.95 -2.33
CA PHE A 62 -5.88 17.52 -2.06
C PHE A 62 -7.19 16.73 -2.11
N PHE A 63 -8.32 17.33 -1.72
CA PHE A 63 -9.63 16.69 -1.80
C PHE A 63 -9.96 16.29 -3.25
N HIS A 64 -9.76 17.21 -4.21
CA HIS A 64 -9.98 16.92 -5.62
C HIS A 64 -9.01 15.86 -6.16
N PHE A 65 -7.74 15.89 -5.73
CA PHE A 65 -6.78 14.86 -6.07
C PHE A 65 -7.23 13.48 -5.57
N ARG A 66 -7.67 13.40 -4.31
CA ARG A 66 -8.18 12.17 -3.69
C ARG A 66 -9.41 11.64 -4.44
N ILE A 67 -10.37 12.50 -4.78
CA ILE A 67 -11.54 12.11 -5.56
C ILE A 67 -11.12 11.56 -6.92
N ARG A 68 -10.17 12.20 -7.62
CA ARG A 68 -9.67 11.70 -8.90
C ARG A 68 -9.00 10.32 -8.76
N ILE A 69 -8.15 10.13 -7.76
CA ILE A 69 -7.52 8.83 -7.47
C ILE A 69 -8.59 7.76 -7.26
N LEU A 70 -9.58 8.06 -6.41
CA LEU A 70 -10.66 7.11 -6.09
C LEU A 70 -11.43 6.74 -7.37
N ILE A 71 -11.81 7.70 -8.20
CA ILE A 71 -12.50 7.41 -9.46
C ILE A 71 -11.62 6.58 -10.39
N SER A 72 -10.34 6.95 -10.58
CA SER A 72 -9.44 6.28 -11.53
C SER A 72 -8.99 4.88 -11.09
N LEU A 73 -9.03 4.56 -9.80
CA LEU A 73 -8.69 3.22 -9.27
C LEU A 73 -9.92 2.33 -9.03
N LYS A 74 -11.09 2.91 -8.70
CA LYS A 74 -12.32 2.17 -8.38
C LYS A 74 -12.91 1.45 -9.58
N THR A 75 -12.71 1.95 -10.80
CA THR A 75 -13.14 1.32 -12.05
C THR A 75 -12.32 0.08 -12.43
N SER A 76 -11.23 -0.21 -11.71
CA SER A 76 -10.26 -1.23 -12.14
C SER A 76 -10.31 -2.58 -11.41
N ASN A 77 -11.27 -2.90 -10.51
CA ASN A 77 -11.63 -4.28 -10.07
C ASN A 77 -12.43 -4.36 -8.75
N LEU A 78 -12.52 -3.29 -7.96
CA LEU A 78 -13.16 -3.34 -6.63
C LEU A 78 -14.70 -3.23 -6.67
N MET A 79 -15.26 -2.50 -7.65
CA MET A 79 -16.72 -2.35 -7.73
C MET A 79 -17.43 -3.61 -8.25
N ILE A 80 -16.80 -4.40 -9.13
CA ILE A 80 -17.37 -5.65 -9.64
C ILE A 80 -17.53 -6.68 -8.50
N ARG A 81 -16.54 -6.79 -7.61
CA ARG A 81 -16.57 -7.73 -6.47
C ARG A 81 -17.57 -7.34 -5.40
N GLU A 82 -17.71 -6.05 -5.08
CA GLU A 82 -18.69 -5.57 -4.11
C GLU A 82 -20.14 -5.60 -4.63
N LEU A 83 -20.36 -5.36 -5.93
CA LEU A 83 -21.68 -5.51 -6.54
C LEU A 83 -22.12 -6.98 -6.66
N GLN A 84 -21.19 -7.91 -6.92
CA GLN A 84 -21.48 -9.35 -6.87
C GLN A 84 -21.85 -9.80 -5.45
N LYS A 85 -21.09 -9.40 -4.42
CA LYS A 85 -21.37 -9.73 -3.00
C LYS A 85 -22.71 -9.17 -2.51
N ARG A 86 -23.15 -8.02 -3.04
CA ARG A 86 -24.44 -7.42 -2.68
C ARG A 86 -25.63 -8.06 -3.40
N ARG A 87 -25.43 -8.65 -4.59
CA ARG A 87 -26.48 -9.33 -5.37
C ARG A 87 -26.78 -10.75 -4.87
N THR A 88 -25.81 -11.45 -4.29
CA THR A 88 -25.94 -12.88 -3.92
C THR A 88 -26.20 -13.13 -2.44
N ARG A 89 -26.37 -12.10 -1.61
CA ARG A 89 -26.89 -12.32 -0.25
C ARG A 89 -28.35 -12.74 -0.38
N PRO A 90 -28.73 -13.95 0.06
CA PRO A 90 -30.14 -14.32 0.14
C PRO A 90 -30.84 -13.27 0.99
N ILE A 91 -32.03 -12.86 0.56
CA ILE A 91 -32.96 -12.16 1.44
C ILE A 91 -33.42 -13.25 2.41
N ASP A 92 -32.71 -13.42 3.51
CA ASP A 92 -33.17 -14.31 4.57
C ASP A 92 -34.54 -13.81 5.01
N LYS A 93 -35.50 -14.75 4.96
CA LYS A 93 -36.92 -14.53 5.17
C LYS A 93 -37.13 -13.83 6.52
N VAL A 94 -37.73 -12.66 6.49
CA VAL A 94 -38.37 -12.06 7.67
C VAL A 94 -39.56 -12.95 7.99
N ALA A 95 -39.44 -13.74 9.04
CA ALA A 95 -40.50 -14.42 9.76
C ALA A 95 -40.16 -14.35 11.26
#